data_AF-A0A6A6ZWN5-F1
#
_entry.id   AF-A0A6A6ZWN5-F1
#
_cell.length_a   1.000
_cell.length_b   1.000
_cell.length_c   1.000
_cell.angle_alpha   90.00
_cell.angle_beta   90.00
_cell.angle_gamma   90.00
#
_symmetry.space_group_name_H-M   'P 1'
#
loop_
_entity.id
_entity.type
_entity.pdbx_description
1 polymer ?
#
loop_
_entity_poly.entity_id
_entity_poly.type
_entity_poly.pdbx_seq_one_letter_code
_entity_poly.pdbx_strand_id
1 'polypeptide(L)'
;MASSTIFDNHVITCASVILEKQSDWKLWYSMKKQYATVKGVWEYCNPSTTKAPPIIDNEPSDEASEGKWRKWEIKTNAQRATLKAIGKVNLEIMRTVACSKLHLITELDLDVHLRFKTLQDHFKITSQQQVLELSMLYMNVQQKPKNQSIDTWLNKYLRITSLCKAADMAEMKGTRPQWTFIKAVQAHGDADWSGQHFAVMIGCEEDIKDPPTLEGLINHYCWWISTKQLHTKTLGSFAVAQNVTPPTLPTPPSLAVAEPRPNKAKC
;
A
#
# COMPACT_ATOMS: atom_id res chain seq x y z
N MET A 1 -39.76 12.91 -13.88
CA MET A 1 -38.33 13.27 -14.04
C MET A 1 -37.92 14.12 -12.85
N ALA A 2 -37.08 13.58 -11.97
CA ALA A 2 -36.24 14.33 -11.03
C ALA A 2 -35.32 13.31 -10.37
N SER A 3 -34.16 13.05 -11.00
CA SER A 3 -33.10 12.24 -10.42
C SER A 3 -32.37 13.08 -9.38
N SER A 4 -32.61 12.84 -8.11
CA SER A 4 -31.79 13.34 -7.01
C SER A 4 -30.52 12.50 -6.93
N THR A 5 -29.45 12.95 -7.55
CA THR A 5 -28.11 12.41 -7.32
C THR A 5 -27.62 12.86 -5.94
N ILE A 6 -27.78 11.95 -4.97
CA ILE A 6 -27.05 11.97 -3.71
C ILE A 6 -25.57 11.81 -4.08
N PHE A 7 -24.84 12.93 -4.13
CA PHE A 7 -23.39 12.87 -4.06
C PHE A 7 -23.05 12.53 -2.63
N ASP A 8 -22.81 11.24 -2.41
CA ASP A 8 -22.25 10.69 -1.19
C ASP A 8 -21.03 11.50 -0.77
N ASN A 9 -21.15 12.05 0.42
CA ASN A 9 -20.16 12.84 1.11
C ASN A 9 -19.07 11.87 1.57
N HIS A 10 -18.22 11.43 0.64
CA HIS A 10 -17.03 10.67 1.01
C HIS A 10 -16.10 11.64 1.72
N VAL A 11 -16.06 11.54 3.05
CA VAL A 11 -15.00 12.11 3.87
C VAL A 11 -13.69 11.53 3.35
N ILE A 12 -13.07 12.24 2.42
CA ILE A 12 -11.70 12.00 2.02
C ILE A 12 -10.90 12.32 3.28
N THR A 13 -10.58 11.27 4.03
CA THR A 13 -9.56 11.36 5.07
C THR A 13 -8.28 11.65 4.31
N CYS A 14 -7.93 12.93 4.17
CA CYS A 14 -6.68 13.36 3.57
C CYS A 14 -5.57 12.77 4.43
N ALA A 15 -5.04 11.62 4.04
CA ALA A 15 -3.90 11.01 4.70
C ALA A 15 -2.72 11.99 4.57
N SER A 16 -2.45 12.74 5.64
CA SER A 16 -1.29 13.62 5.71
C SER A 16 -0.06 12.75 5.88
N VAL A 17 0.75 12.66 4.82
CA VAL A 17 2.06 12.01 4.92
C VAL A 17 2.96 12.91 5.76
N ILE A 18 3.49 12.37 6.86
CA ILE A 18 4.49 13.03 7.70
C ILE A 18 5.87 12.63 7.18
N LEU A 19 6.73 13.62 6.90
CA LEU A 19 8.11 13.41 6.52
C LEU A 19 8.93 13.09 7.77
N GLU A 20 8.99 11.79 8.11
CA GLU A 20 9.82 11.28 9.18
C GLU A 20 11.03 10.53 8.62
N LYS A 21 10.78 9.68 7.61
CA LYS A 21 11.75 8.78 7.04
C LYS A 21 12.02 9.13 5.59
N GLN A 22 13.11 8.59 5.11
CA GLN A 22 13.58 8.79 3.76
C GLN A 22 12.60 8.28 2.69
N SER A 23 11.95 7.14 2.95
CA SER A 23 10.96 6.54 2.06
C SER A 23 9.71 7.41 1.88
N ASP A 24 9.43 8.32 2.82
CA ASP A 24 8.32 9.28 2.74
C ASP A 24 8.61 10.41 1.75
N TRP A 25 9.88 10.69 1.46
CA TRP A 25 10.33 11.85 0.67
C TRP A 25 9.63 11.96 -0.68
N LYS A 26 9.61 10.88 -1.47
CA LYS A 26 9.08 10.92 -2.84
C LYS A 26 7.58 11.25 -2.86
N LEU A 27 6.81 10.61 -1.99
CA LEU A 27 5.36 10.83 -1.88
C LEU A 27 5.07 12.21 -1.28
N TRP A 28 5.75 12.55 -0.18
CA TRP A 28 5.61 13.84 0.49
C TRP A 28 5.94 15.00 -0.46
N TYR A 29 7.08 14.96 -1.14
CA TYR A 29 7.50 15.98 -2.11
C TYR A 29 6.49 16.13 -3.24
N SER A 30 5.97 15.01 -3.77
CA SER A 30 4.92 15.04 -4.80
C SER A 30 3.65 15.74 -4.32
N MET A 31 3.20 15.45 -3.09
CA MET A 31 2.01 16.08 -2.50
C MET A 31 2.23 17.59 -2.27
N LYS A 32 3.41 17.99 -1.77
CA LYS A 32 3.70 19.42 -1.54
C LYS A 32 3.88 20.20 -2.84
N LYS A 33 4.48 19.58 -3.86
CA LYS A 33 4.52 20.13 -5.22
C LYS A 33 3.11 20.38 -5.74
N GLN A 34 2.23 19.38 -5.67
CA GLN A 34 0.84 19.54 -6.10
C GLN A 34 0.11 20.63 -5.31
N TYR A 35 0.29 20.70 -4.00
CA TYR A 35 -0.29 21.74 -3.15
C TYR A 35 0.15 23.15 -3.59
N ALA A 36 1.44 23.36 -3.83
CA ALA A 36 1.98 24.64 -4.30
C ALA A 36 1.55 24.97 -5.73
N THR A 37 1.40 23.98 -6.61
CA THR A 37 0.85 24.15 -7.97
C THR A 37 -0.60 24.59 -7.93
N VAL A 38 -1.45 23.98 -7.09
CA VAL A 38 -2.85 24.37 -6.90
C VAL A 38 -2.97 25.80 -6.34
N LYS A 39 -1.99 26.23 -5.52
CA LYS A 39 -1.91 27.61 -5.03
C LYS A 39 -1.33 28.59 -6.05
N GLY A 40 -0.86 28.13 -7.21
CA GLY A 40 -0.28 28.98 -8.26
C GLY A 40 1.10 29.55 -7.91
N VAL A 41 1.81 28.98 -6.94
CA VAL A 41 3.08 29.53 -6.42
C VAL A 41 4.27 28.59 -6.56
N TRP A 42 4.11 27.44 -7.23
CA TRP A 42 5.18 26.44 -7.37
C TRP A 42 6.47 27.02 -7.94
N GLU A 43 6.39 27.97 -8.87
CA GLU A 43 7.56 28.63 -9.45
C GLU A 43 8.46 29.33 -8.42
N TYR A 44 7.88 29.80 -7.31
CA TYR A 44 8.61 30.44 -6.20
C TYR A 44 9.09 29.45 -5.13
N CYS A 45 8.54 28.23 -5.13
CA CYS A 45 8.83 27.21 -4.14
C CYS A 45 9.78 26.12 -4.66
N ASN A 46 9.91 25.99 -5.97
CA ASN A 46 10.64 24.89 -6.60
C ASN A 46 12.16 25.01 -6.33
N PRO A 47 12.79 23.99 -5.69
CA PRO A 47 14.21 24.03 -5.33
C PRO A 47 15.17 24.02 -6.54
N SER A 48 14.66 23.74 -7.74
CA SER A 48 15.44 23.77 -8.99
C SER A 48 15.39 25.12 -9.72
N THR A 49 14.64 26.10 -9.22
CA THR A 49 14.48 27.41 -9.87
C THR A 49 14.80 28.55 -8.91
N THR A 50 15.58 29.53 -9.36
CA THR A 50 16.00 30.70 -8.57
C THR A 50 14.99 31.86 -8.61
N LYS A 51 13.69 31.59 -8.82
CA LYS A 51 12.70 32.67 -8.93
C LYS A 51 12.36 33.20 -7.53
N ALA A 52 12.81 34.42 -7.24
CA ALA A 52 12.52 35.07 -5.96
C ALA A 52 11.02 35.37 -5.82
N PRO A 53 10.46 35.30 -4.59
CA PRO A 53 9.12 35.80 -4.30
C PRO A 53 8.94 37.26 -4.75
N PRO A 54 7.71 37.67 -5.11
CA PRO A 54 7.46 39.05 -5.49
C PRO A 54 7.71 39.99 -4.29
N ILE A 55 8.41 41.10 -4.56
CA ILE A 55 8.61 42.19 -3.60
C ILE A 55 7.43 43.14 -3.74
N ILE A 56 6.90 43.64 -2.61
CA ILE A 56 5.82 44.63 -2.60
C ILE A 56 6.37 45.96 -3.12
N ASP A 57 5.72 46.53 -4.13
CA ASP A 57 6.10 47.83 -4.68
C ASP A 57 5.86 48.97 -3.69
N ASN A 58 6.74 49.97 -3.67
CA ASN A 58 6.56 51.18 -2.85
C ASN A 58 5.29 51.95 -3.23
N GLU A 59 4.69 52.58 -2.22
CA GLU A 59 3.50 53.40 -2.38
C GLU A 59 3.74 54.56 -3.35
N PRO A 60 2.79 54.89 -4.25
CA PRO A 60 2.87 56.07 -5.09
C PRO A 60 2.89 57.35 -4.23
N SER A 61 3.49 58.43 -4.75
CA SER A 61 3.35 59.76 -4.14
C SER A 61 1.88 60.20 -4.11
N ASP A 62 1.49 60.97 -3.10
CA ASP A 62 0.13 61.50 -2.93
C ASP A 62 -0.32 62.37 -4.11
N GLU A 63 0.62 62.98 -4.84
CA GLU A 63 0.33 63.77 -6.05
C GLU A 63 0.14 62.91 -7.32
N ALA A 64 0.25 61.59 -7.22
CA ALA A 64 0.07 60.70 -8.36
C ALA A 64 -1.38 60.70 -8.87
N SER A 65 -1.54 60.50 -10.18
CA SER A 65 -2.86 60.37 -10.78
C SER A 65 -3.63 59.15 -10.24
N GLU A 66 -4.95 59.25 -10.20
CA GLU A 66 -5.85 58.16 -9.77
C GLU A 66 -5.60 56.85 -10.56
N GLY A 67 -5.28 56.97 -11.85
CA GLY A 67 -4.93 55.82 -12.68
C GLY A 67 -3.62 55.13 -12.26
N LYS A 68 -2.66 55.86 -11.69
CA LYS A 68 -1.41 55.29 -11.14
C LYS A 68 -1.65 54.59 -9.80
N TRP A 69 -2.47 55.18 -8.94
CA TRP A 69 -2.95 54.56 -7.70
C TRP A 69 -3.68 53.24 -7.96
N ARG A 70 -4.66 53.23 -8.88
CA ARG A 70 -5.42 52.02 -9.24
C ARG A 70 -4.53 50.90 -9.77
N LYS A 71 -3.54 51.22 -10.61
CA LYS A 71 -2.57 50.23 -11.13
C LYS A 71 -1.69 49.66 -10.01
N TRP A 72 -1.20 50.52 -9.11
CA TRP A 72 -0.41 50.08 -7.96
C TRP A 72 -1.23 49.17 -7.05
N GLU A 73 -2.46 49.55 -6.71
CA GLU A 73 -3.31 48.77 -5.83
C GLU A 73 -3.58 47.35 -6.38
N ILE A 74 -3.93 47.24 -7.66
CA ILE A 74 -4.14 45.95 -8.33
C ILE A 74 -2.87 45.09 -8.27
N LYS A 75 -1.70 45.69 -8.58
CA LYS A 75 -0.42 45.00 -8.57
C LYS A 75 -0.02 44.54 -7.16
N THR A 76 -0.09 45.44 -6.18
CA THR A 76 0.26 45.17 -4.78
C THR A 76 -0.67 44.14 -4.16
N ASN A 77 -1.97 44.17 -4.48
CA ASN A 77 -2.91 43.14 -4.05
C ASN A 77 -2.57 41.76 -4.63
N ALA A 78 -2.17 41.69 -5.90
CA ALA A 78 -1.70 40.45 -6.51
C ALA A 78 -0.40 39.94 -5.86
N GLN A 79 0.58 40.83 -5.59
CA GLN A 79 1.82 40.49 -4.89
C GLN A 79 1.55 39.95 -3.48
N ARG A 80 0.68 40.62 -2.71
CA ARG A 80 0.27 40.22 -1.37
C ARG A 80 -0.46 38.87 -1.36
N ALA A 81 -1.31 38.62 -2.35
CA ALA A 81 -1.99 37.34 -2.51
C ALA A 81 -0.99 36.19 -2.74
N THR A 82 0.01 36.42 -3.60
CA THR A 82 1.10 35.46 -3.86
C THR A 82 1.93 35.19 -2.60
N LEU A 83 2.36 36.22 -1.87
CA LEU A 83 3.10 36.06 -0.61
C LEU A 83 2.29 35.29 0.44
N LYS A 84 0.99 35.56 0.55
CA LYS A 84 0.08 34.81 1.43
C LYS A 84 -0.02 33.34 1.03
N ALA A 85 -0.04 33.03 -0.26
CA ALA A 85 -0.06 31.67 -0.77
C ALA A 85 1.27 30.94 -0.50
N ILE A 86 2.42 31.60 -0.69
CA ILE A 86 3.75 31.07 -0.32
C ILE A 86 3.81 30.76 1.18
N GLY A 87 3.33 31.69 2.04
CA GLY A 87 3.27 31.46 3.48
C GLY A 87 2.41 30.25 3.87
N LYS A 88 1.30 30.01 3.16
CA LYS A 88 0.48 28.79 3.36
C LYS A 88 1.23 27.51 2.98
N VAL A 89 2.03 27.53 1.93
CA VAL A 89 2.90 26.39 1.55
C VAL A 89 3.95 26.17 2.63
N ASN A 90 4.58 27.23 3.13
CA ASN A 90 5.59 27.12 4.18
C ASN A 90 5.04 26.47 5.47
N LEU A 91 3.86 26.94 5.90
CA LEU A 91 3.19 26.40 7.08
C LEU A 91 2.82 24.92 6.90
N GLU A 92 2.39 24.55 5.70
CA GLU A 92 2.03 23.19 5.34
C GLU A 92 3.25 22.25 5.29
N ILE A 93 4.43 22.76 4.93
CA ILE A 93 5.70 22.03 5.06
C ILE A 93 6.00 21.80 6.53
N MET A 94 6.03 22.86 7.36
CA MET A 94 6.35 22.72 8.80
C MET A 94 5.42 21.74 9.51
N ARG A 95 4.11 21.77 9.21
CA ARG A 95 3.13 20.87 9.85
C ARG A 95 3.31 19.40 9.50
N THR A 96 3.97 19.11 8.38
CA THR A 96 4.09 17.75 7.84
C THR A 96 5.52 17.25 7.81
N VAL A 97 6.46 17.98 8.42
CA VAL A 97 7.78 17.48 8.77
C VAL A 97 7.71 16.95 10.20
N ALA A 98 8.27 15.76 10.45
CA ALA A 98 8.29 15.19 11.78
C ALA A 98 9.00 16.11 12.77
N CYS A 99 8.51 16.18 14.01
CA CYS A 99 9.07 17.06 15.05
C CYS A 99 10.57 16.86 15.24
N SER A 100 11.06 15.62 15.14
CA SER A 100 12.48 15.26 15.24
C SER A 100 13.36 15.88 14.15
N LYS A 101 12.78 16.32 13.04
CA LYS A 101 13.47 16.85 11.85
C LYS A 101 13.22 18.35 11.62
N LEU A 102 12.40 18.99 12.46
CA LEU A 102 12.13 20.42 12.35
C LEU A 102 13.36 21.31 12.54
N HIS A 103 14.34 20.85 13.33
CA HIS A 103 15.61 21.57 13.52
C HIS A 103 16.34 21.87 12.19
N LEU A 104 16.11 21.06 11.14
CA LEU A 104 16.68 21.26 9.82
C LEU A 104 16.13 22.50 9.09
N ILE A 105 14.95 22.99 9.50
CA ILE A 105 14.22 24.05 8.80
C ILE A 105 13.83 25.23 9.70
N THR A 106 14.02 25.15 11.01
CA THR A 106 13.63 26.21 11.97
C THR A 106 14.48 27.46 11.87
N GLU A 107 15.77 27.32 11.56
CA GLU A 107 16.70 28.46 11.43
C GLU A 107 16.67 29.08 10.03
N LEU A 108 16.02 28.41 9.08
CA LEU A 108 15.78 28.94 7.76
C LEU A 108 14.56 29.85 7.90
N ASP A 109 14.76 31.15 7.70
CA ASP A 109 13.68 32.15 7.65
C ASP A 109 12.56 31.73 6.68
N LEU A 110 11.50 32.53 6.54
CA LEU A 110 10.28 32.21 5.76
C LEU A 110 10.50 31.81 4.27
N ASP A 111 11.74 31.66 3.82
CA ASP A 111 12.19 31.11 2.55
C ASP A 111 11.82 29.61 2.39
N VAL A 112 10.75 29.40 1.62
CA VAL A 112 10.25 28.08 1.24
C VAL A 112 11.23 27.33 0.34
N HIS A 113 11.97 28.03 -0.51
CA HIS A 113 12.92 27.43 -1.43
C HIS A 113 14.08 26.79 -0.66
N LEU A 114 14.65 27.53 0.30
CA LEU A 114 15.75 27.01 1.11
C LEU A 114 15.30 25.82 1.98
N ARG A 115 14.09 25.87 2.54
CA ARG A 115 13.51 24.76 3.29
C ARG A 115 13.33 23.50 2.43
N PHE A 116 12.77 23.64 1.22
CA PHE A 116 12.67 22.51 0.31
C PHE A 116 14.04 21.96 -0.09
N LYS A 117 15.02 22.83 -0.33
CA LYS A 117 16.37 22.42 -0.70
C LYS A 117 17.08 21.68 0.43
N THR A 118 17.06 22.20 1.66
CA THR A 118 17.66 21.54 2.82
C THR A 118 17.00 20.20 3.12
N LEU A 119 15.66 20.15 3.07
CA LEU A 119 14.95 18.87 3.20
C LEU A 119 15.29 17.94 2.02
N GLN A 120 15.40 18.46 0.80
CA GLN A 120 15.80 17.65 -0.33
C GLN A 120 17.21 17.11 -0.15
N ASP A 121 18.19 17.89 0.26
CA ASP A 121 19.56 17.42 0.42
C ASP A 121 19.67 16.40 1.57
N HIS A 122 18.92 16.60 2.66
CA HIS A 122 18.88 15.65 3.78
C HIS A 122 18.12 14.37 3.44
N PHE A 123 17.01 14.47 2.70
CA PHE A 123 16.10 13.35 2.40
C PHE A 123 16.26 12.75 0.99
N LYS A 124 17.17 13.29 0.18
CA LYS A 124 17.56 12.68 -1.08
C LYS A 124 18.39 11.45 -0.75
N ILE A 125 17.77 10.30 -0.93
CA ILE A 125 18.43 9.01 -1.00
C ILE A 125 19.60 9.13 -1.96
N THR A 126 20.82 8.94 -1.48
CA THR A 126 21.93 8.56 -2.36
C THR A 126 21.48 7.31 -3.09
N SER A 127 21.46 7.31 -4.42
CA SER A 127 20.99 6.19 -5.26
C SER A 127 21.42 4.81 -4.71
N GLN A 128 22.65 4.73 -4.18
CA GLN A 128 23.19 3.53 -3.53
C GLN A 128 22.42 3.07 -2.28
N GLN A 129 22.01 3.98 -1.38
CA GLN A 129 21.18 3.64 -0.22
C GLN A 129 19.79 3.13 -0.65
N GLN A 130 19.22 3.66 -1.74
CA GLN A 130 17.96 3.13 -2.30
C GLN A 130 18.12 1.68 -2.70
N VAL A 131 19.22 1.39 -3.41
CA VAL A 131 19.53 0.06 -3.92
C VAL A 131 19.75 -0.90 -2.75
N LEU A 132 20.45 -0.48 -1.70
CA LEU A 132 20.65 -1.29 -0.49
C LEU A 132 19.32 -1.55 0.24
N GLU A 133 18.49 -0.54 0.44
CA GLU A 133 17.18 -0.71 1.10
C GLU A 133 16.24 -1.60 0.28
N LEU A 134 16.15 -1.37 -1.03
CA LEU A 134 15.35 -2.20 -1.93
C LEU A 134 15.87 -3.64 -1.98
N SER A 135 17.18 -3.86 -1.98
CA SER A 135 17.76 -5.20 -1.91
C SER A 135 17.41 -5.90 -0.58
N MET A 136 17.50 -5.20 0.56
CA MET A 136 17.07 -5.75 1.85
C MET A 136 15.56 -6.08 1.89
N LEU A 137 14.71 -5.20 1.34
CA LEU A 137 13.27 -5.43 1.23
C LEU A 137 12.97 -6.60 0.30
N TYR A 138 13.71 -6.73 -0.80
CA TYR A 138 13.56 -7.83 -1.74
C TYR A 138 14.00 -9.17 -1.13
N MET A 139 15.12 -9.22 -0.42
CA MET A 139 15.53 -10.39 0.35
C MET A 139 14.49 -10.77 1.42
N ASN A 140 13.94 -9.78 2.12
CA ASN A 140 12.89 -10.04 3.11
C ASN A 140 11.60 -10.55 2.47
N VAL A 141 11.16 -10.02 1.32
CA VAL A 141 9.91 -10.49 0.70
C VAL A 141 10.04 -11.88 0.07
N GLN A 142 11.26 -12.33 -0.24
CA GLN A 142 11.52 -13.72 -0.62
C GLN A 142 11.31 -14.71 0.54
N GLN A 143 11.47 -14.25 1.78
CA GLN A 143 11.29 -15.05 2.99
C GLN A 143 9.91 -14.75 3.59
N LYS A 144 9.00 -15.72 3.69
CA LYS A 144 7.68 -15.44 4.29
C LYS A 144 7.82 -15.09 5.77
N PRO A 145 7.16 -14.03 6.25
CA PRO A 145 6.80 -13.94 7.64
C PRO A 145 5.78 -15.05 7.97
N LYS A 146 6.06 -15.87 8.99
CA LYS A 146 5.22 -17.02 9.39
C LYS A 146 3.74 -16.68 9.67
N ASN A 147 3.45 -15.41 9.96
CA ASN A 147 2.14 -14.94 10.42
C ASN A 147 1.38 -14.08 9.37
N GLN A 148 1.82 -14.06 8.11
CA GLN A 148 1.18 -13.24 7.06
C GLN A 148 0.33 -14.07 6.10
N SER A 149 -0.86 -13.57 5.74
CA SER A 149 -1.70 -14.16 4.69
C SER A 149 -0.99 -14.13 3.33
N ILE A 150 -1.30 -15.10 2.48
CA ILE A 150 -0.64 -15.26 1.18
C ILE A 150 -0.95 -14.06 0.27
N ASP A 151 -2.19 -13.59 0.25
CA ASP A 151 -2.59 -12.42 -0.56
C ASP A 151 -1.84 -11.14 -0.17
N THR A 152 -1.67 -10.89 1.14
CA THR A 152 -0.92 -9.71 1.58
C THR A 152 0.58 -9.85 1.28
N TRP A 153 1.12 -11.06 1.31
CA TRP A 153 2.49 -11.33 0.89
C TRP A 153 2.67 -11.10 -0.62
N LEU A 154 1.79 -11.64 -1.47
CA LEU A 154 1.85 -11.48 -2.93
C LEU A 154 1.72 -10.02 -3.37
N ASN A 155 0.80 -9.25 -2.76
CA ASN A 155 0.68 -7.82 -3.02
C ASN A 155 1.96 -7.05 -2.66
N LYS A 156 2.61 -7.39 -1.53
CA LYS A 156 3.91 -6.81 -1.17
C LYS A 156 5.01 -7.21 -2.14
N TYR A 157 5.03 -8.47 -2.57
CA TYR A 157 5.99 -8.99 -3.53
C TYR A 157 5.91 -8.24 -4.86
N LEU A 158 4.70 -8.10 -5.43
CA LEU A 158 4.47 -7.31 -6.65
C LEU A 158 4.94 -5.87 -6.50
N ARG A 159 4.56 -5.21 -5.40
CA ARG A 159 4.96 -3.83 -5.13
C ARG A 159 6.48 -3.68 -5.05
N ILE A 160 7.17 -4.51 -4.27
CA ILE A 160 8.62 -4.42 -4.10
C ILE A 160 9.32 -4.70 -5.43
N THR A 161 8.93 -5.74 -6.17
CA THR A 161 9.53 -6.05 -7.46
C THR A 161 9.33 -4.93 -8.48
N SER A 162 8.15 -4.29 -8.52
CA SER A 162 7.94 -3.13 -9.40
C SER A 162 8.89 -1.96 -9.09
N LEU A 163 9.18 -1.72 -7.80
CA LEU A 163 10.13 -0.70 -7.36
C LEU A 163 11.58 -1.07 -7.72
N CYS A 164 11.94 -2.35 -7.57
CA CYS A 164 13.24 -2.88 -7.95
C CYS A 164 13.49 -2.77 -9.47
N LYS A 165 12.47 -3.05 -10.28
CA LYS A 165 12.51 -2.91 -11.74
C LYS A 165 12.66 -1.44 -12.16
N ALA A 166 11.93 -0.54 -11.50
CA ALA A 166 12.06 0.90 -11.74
C ALA A 166 13.44 1.47 -11.36
N ALA A 167 14.17 0.79 -10.47
CA ALA A 167 15.52 1.17 -10.03
C ALA A 167 16.66 0.48 -10.81
N ASP A 168 16.36 -0.28 -11.88
CA ASP A 168 17.31 -1.09 -12.67
C ASP A 168 18.28 -1.94 -11.81
N MET A 169 17.76 -2.57 -10.75
CA MET A 169 18.61 -3.41 -9.90
C MET A 169 19.09 -4.66 -10.65
N ALA A 170 20.34 -5.08 -10.40
CA ALA A 170 20.93 -6.28 -11.00
C ALA A 170 20.14 -7.56 -10.70
N GLU A 171 19.43 -7.60 -9.56
CA GLU A 171 18.55 -8.68 -9.15
C GLU A 171 17.33 -8.87 -10.08
N MET A 172 16.97 -7.82 -10.83
CA MET A 172 15.82 -7.78 -11.74
C MET A 172 16.18 -8.04 -13.21
N LYS A 173 17.44 -8.37 -13.51
CA LYS A 173 17.92 -8.64 -14.87
C LYS A 173 17.73 -10.11 -15.24
N GLY A 174 17.33 -10.35 -16.49
CA GLY A 174 17.13 -11.70 -17.05
C GLY A 174 15.96 -12.45 -16.41
N THR A 175 16.12 -13.77 -16.24
CA THR A 175 15.12 -14.68 -15.67
C THR A 175 15.22 -14.81 -14.14
N ARG A 176 16.15 -14.10 -13.50
CA ARG A 176 16.45 -14.22 -12.07
C ARG A 176 15.24 -13.95 -11.16
N PRO A 177 14.35 -12.96 -11.43
CA PRO A 177 13.15 -12.75 -10.62
C PRO A 177 12.18 -13.91 -10.65
N GLN A 178 11.99 -14.54 -11.82
CA GLN A 178 11.12 -15.70 -12.01
C GLN A 178 11.61 -16.88 -11.17
N TRP A 179 12.90 -17.21 -11.30
CA TRP A 179 13.54 -18.27 -10.53
C TRP A 179 13.44 -18.05 -9.02
N THR A 180 13.63 -16.80 -8.59
CA THR A 180 13.60 -16.42 -7.18
C THR A 180 12.18 -16.49 -6.60
N PHE A 181 11.16 -16.09 -7.38
CA PHE A 181 9.76 -16.22 -6.98
C PHE A 181 9.35 -17.69 -6.82
N ILE A 182 9.70 -18.55 -7.77
CA ILE A 182 9.39 -19.99 -7.69
C ILE A 182 10.06 -20.62 -6.46
N LYS A 183 11.31 -20.25 -6.15
CA LYS A 183 11.99 -20.67 -4.90
C LYS A 183 11.29 -20.17 -3.64
N ALA A 184 10.81 -18.92 -3.63
CA ALA A 184 10.06 -18.38 -2.50
C ALA A 184 8.77 -19.17 -2.27
N VAL A 185 8.03 -19.50 -3.34
CA VAL A 185 6.83 -20.35 -3.27
C VAL A 185 7.16 -21.76 -2.76
N GLN A 186 8.26 -22.36 -3.21
CA GLN A 186 8.71 -23.67 -2.71
C GLN A 186 8.95 -23.64 -1.19
N ALA A 187 9.60 -22.58 -0.69
CA ALA A 187 9.85 -22.39 0.74
C ALA A 187 8.56 -22.19 1.57
N HIS A 188 7.42 -21.94 0.92
CA HIS A 188 6.10 -21.87 1.59
C HIS A 188 5.42 -23.23 1.75
N GLY A 189 6.03 -24.30 1.21
CA GLY A 189 5.48 -25.66 1.28
C GLY A 189 4.63 -26.05 0.07
N ASP A 190 4.55 -25.21 -0.96
CA ASP A 190 3.87 -25.52 -2.23
C ASP A 190 4.84 -26.12 -3.26
N ALA A 191 5.50 -27.22 -2.86
CA ALA A 191 6.51 -27.89 -3.66
C ALA A 191 5.97 -28.34 -5.03
N ASP A 192 4.73 -28.84 -5.08
CA ASP A 192 4.09 -29.33 -6.31
C ASP A 192 3.99 -28.26 -7.39
N TRP A 193 3.52 -27.06 -7.01
CA TRP A 193 3.44 -25.92 -7.92
C TRP A 193 4.84 -25.45 -8.34
N SER A 194 5.76 -25.32 -7.37
CA SER A 194 7.11 -24.85 -7.66
C SER A 194 7.89 -25.77 -8.60
N GLY A 195 7.77 -27.10 -8.43
CA GLY A 195 8.45 -28.09 -9.26
C GLY A 195 8.00 -28.05 -10.72
N GLN A 196 6.69 -27.92 -10.95
CA GLN A 196 6.13 -27.76 -12.30
C GLN A 196 6.68 -26.50 -12.99
N HIS A 197 6.71 -25.38 -12.27
CA HIS A 197 7.19 -24.12 -12.84
C HIS A 197 8.71 -24.06 -12.99
N PHE A 198 9.49 -24.77 -12.17
CA PHE A 198 10.92 -24.97 -12.44
C PHE A 198 11.14 -25.76 -13.73
N ALA A 199 10.40 -26.85 -13.96
CA ALA A 199 10.51 -27.62 -15.20
C ALA A 199 10.17 -26.78 -16.44
N VAL A 200 9.15 -25.92 -16.37
CA VAL A 200 8.82 -24.96 -17.45
C VAL A 200 9.95 -23.98 -17.69
N MET A 201 10.55 -23.42 -16.63
CA MET A 201 11.69 -22.49 -16.76
C MET A 201 12.91 -23.16 -17.39
N ILE A 202 13.24 -24.40 -17.00
CA ILE A 202 14.33 -25.19 -17.59
C ILE A 202 14.07 -25.45 -19.07
N GLY A 203 12.86 -25.91 -19.41
CA GLY A 203 12.48 -26.17 -20.81
C GLY A 203 12.49 -24.92 -21.69
N CYS A 204 12.15 -23.75 -21.15
CA CYS A 204 12.24 -22.48 -21.88
C CYS A 204 13.69 -22.07 -22.17
N GLU A 205 14.63 -22.35 -21.24
CA GLU A 205 16.06 -22.09 -21.44
C GLU A 205 16.66 -23.03 -22.51
N GLU A 206 16.22 -24.29 -22.56
CA GLU A 206 16.65 -25.28 -23.55
C GLU A 206 16.07 -25.02 -24.95
N ASP A 207 14.79 -24.64 -25.04
CA ASP A 207 14.07 -24.43 -26.30
C ASP A 207 14.23 -23.01 -26.90
N ILE A 208 14.95 -22.09 -26.23
CA ILE A 208 15.04 -20.65 -26.60
C ILE A 208 13.63 -20.05 -26.78
N LYS A 209 12.74 -20.31 -25.82
CA LYS A 209 11.38 -19.74 -25.78
C LYS A 209 11.32 -18.60 -24.78
N ASP A 210 10.43 -17.64 -25.04
CA ASP A 210 10.20 -16.54 -24.10
C ASP A 210 9.70 -17.10 -22.76
N PRO A 211 10.45 -16.88 -21.65
CA PRO A 211 10.07 -17.39 -20.36
C PRO A 211 8.82 -16.66 -19.86
N PRO A 212 8.01 -17.31 -19.00
CA PRO A 212 6.88 -16.66 -18.35
C PRO A 212 7.29 -15.34 -17.69
N THR A 213 6.48 -14.30 -17.85
CA THR A 213 6.71 -13.05 -17.14
C THR A 213 6.50 -13.28 -15.64
N LEU A 214 7.24 -12.55 -14.81
CA LEU A 214 7.07 -12.63 -13.35
C LEU A 214 5.62 -12.34 -12.93
N GLU A 215 4.98 -11.34 -13.55
CA GLU A 215 3.57 -11.02 -13.31
C GLU A 215 2.65 -12.19 -13.71
N GLY A 216 2.94 -12.86 -14.81
CA GLY A 216 2.23 -14.08 -15.23
C GLY A 216 2.35 -15.21 -14.21
N LEU A 217 3.55 -15.45 -13.68
CA LEU A 217 3.78 -16.45 -12.63
C LEU A 217 3.03 -16.13 -11.34
N ILE A 218 3.05 -14.86 -10.91
CA ILE A 218 2.34 -14.42 -9.70
C ILE A 218 0.83 -14.59 -9.88
N ASN A 219 0.27 -14.19 -11.02
CA ASN A 219 -1.16 -14.34 -11.29
C ASN A 219 -1.57 -15.82 -11.34
N HIS A 220 -0.74 -16.67 -11.95
CA HIS A 220 -0.99 -18.12 -11.99
C HIS A 220 -0.99 -18.74 -10.59
N TYR A 221 -0.07 -18.30 -9.72
CA TYR A 221 -0.03 -18.74 -8.33
C TYR A 221 -1.23 -18.26 -7.52
N CYS A 222 -1.67 -17.00 -7.69
CA CYS A 222 -2.90 -16.48 -7.08
C CYS A 222 -4.12 -17.35 -7.43
N TRP A 223 -4.26 -17.69 -8.71
CA TRP A 223 -5.34 -18.55 -9.18
C TRP A 223 -5.25 -19.96 -8.58
N TRP A 224 -4.05 -20.57 -8.60
CA TRP A 224 -3.82 -21.90 -8.05
C TRP A 224 -4.10 -22.02 -6.55
N ILE A 225 -3.73 -21.00 -5.75
CA ILE A 225 -4.09 -20.96 -4.33
C ILE A 225 -5.60 -20.87 -4.16
N SER A 226 -6.25 -20.03 -4.96
CA SER A 226 -7.70 -19.84 -4.89
C SER A 226 -8.43 -21.17 -5.14
N THR A 227 -8.02 -21.93 -6.17
CA THR A 227 -8.58 -23.25 -6.47
C THR A 227 -8.25 -24.29 -5.40
N LYS A 228 -7.02 -24.32 -4.87
CA LYS A 228 -6.63 -25.21 -3.77
C LYS A 228 -7.46 -24.96 -2.50
N GLN A 229 -7.70 -23.70 -2.13
CA GLN A 229 -8.52 -23.34 -0.98
C GLN A 229 -10.01 -23.66 -1.17
N LEU A 230 -10.52 -23.57 -2.40
CA LEU A 230 -11.89 -23.99 -2.74
C LEU A 230 -12.05 -25.52 -2.57
N HIS A 231 -11.07 -26.30 -3.00
CA HIS A 231 -11.07 -27.75 -2.84
C HIS A 231 -11.00 -28.20 -1.37
N THR A 232 -10.20 -27.55 -0.52
CA THR A 232 -10.13 -27.90 0.91
C THR A 232 -11.41 -27.56 1.67
N LYS A 233 -12.10 -26.45 1.33
CA LYS A 233 -13.41 -26.11 1.89
C LYS A 233 -14.51 -27.08 1.45
N THR A 234 -14.42 -27.58 0.22
CA THR A 234 -15.35 -28.57 -0.33
C THR A 234 -15.17 -29.93 0.36
N LEU A 235 -13.92 -30.38 0.57
CA LEU A 235 -13.62 -31.60 1.32
C LEU A 235 -14.03 -31.53 2.80
N GLY A 236 -13.99 -30.35 3.42
CA GLY A 236 -14.50 -30.13 4.78
C GLY A 236 -16.02 -30.21 4.94
N SER A 237 -16.80 -30.07 3.85
CA SER A 237 -18.27 -30.14 3.90
C SER A 237 -18.84 -31.57 3.71
N PHE A 238 -18.00 -32.55 3.36
CA PHE A 238 -18.44 -33.95 3.22
C PHE A 238 -18.16 -34.83 4.45
N ALA A 239 -17.59 -34.28 5.53
CA ALA A 239 -17.25 -35.02 6.75
C ALA A 239 -18.36 -34.99 7.84
N VAL A 240 -19.63 -34.81 7.48
CA VAL A 240 -20.78 -35.05 8.37
C VAL A 240 -21.83 -35.88 7.63
N ALA A 241 -21.53 -37.16 7.41
CA ALA A 241 -22.55 -38.14 7.00
C ALA A 241 -22.16 -39.58 7.34
N GLN A 242 -21.49 -39.84 8.48
CA GLN A 242 -21.38 -41.21 9.01
C GLN A 242 -21.43 -41.17 10.54
N ASN A 243 -22.64 -41.04 11.08
CA ASN A 243 -23.02 -41.58 12.38
C ASN A 243 -24.54 -41.72 12.41
N VAL A 244 -25.07 -42.62 11.59
CA VAL A 244 -26.43 -43.15 11.79
C VAL A 244 -26.27 -44.33 12.73
N THR A 245 -26.54 -44.07 14.01
CA THR A 245 -26.68 -45.06 15.06
C THR A 245 -27.81 -46.04 14.69
N PRO A 246 -27.64 -47.37 14.85
CA PRO A 246 -28.72 -48.34 14.60
C PRO A 246 -29.85 -48.15 15.63
N PRO A 247 -31.12 -48.33 15.25
CA PRO A 247 -32.24 -48.11 16.16
C PRO A 247 -32.25 -49.16 17.27
N THR A 248 -32.20 -48.67 18.51
CA THR A 248 -32.29 -49.47 19.73
C THR A 248 -33.71 -50.05 19.88
N LEU A 249 -33.79 -51.38 20.04
CA LEU A 249 -35.01 -52.12 20.34
C LEU A 249 -35.46 -51.84 21.80
N PRO A 250 -36.77 -51.65 22.09
CA PRO A 250 -37.23 -51.44 23.46
C PRO A 250 -37.31 -52.76 24.24
N THR A 251 -36.77 -52.75 25.47
CA THR A 251 -36.84 -53.82 26.48
C THR A 251 -38.29 -54.02 26.99
N PRO A 252 -38.75 -55.26 27.23
CA PRO A 252 -40.13 -55.54 27.65
C PRO A 252 -40.35 -55.36 29.17
N PRO A 253 -41.59 -55.11 29.62
CA PRO A 253 -41.93 -55.00 31.03
C PRO A 253 -42.07 -56.38 31.67
N SER A 254 -41.52 -56.53 32.88
CA SER A 254 -41.74 -57.69 33.75
C SER A 254 -42.60 -57.28 34.94
N LEU A 255 -43.77 -57.93 35.09
CA LEU A 255 -44.31 -58.50 36.34
C LEU A 255 -45.84 -58.66 36.25
N ALA A 256 -46.31 -59.92 36.26
CA ALA A 256 -47.50 -60.28 37.03
C ALA A 256 -47.51 -61.79 37.29
N VAL A 257 -47.30 -62.11 38.56
CA VAL A 257 -47.55 -63.40 39.22
C VAL A 257 -49.02 -63.79 39.05
N ALA A 258 -49.27 -65.05 38.69
CA ALA A 258 -50.59 -65.67 38.79
C ALA A 258 -50.47 -66.96 39.62
N GLU A 259 -50.95 -66.88 40.85
CA GLU A 259 -51.42 -67.99 41.68
C GLU A 259 -52.79 -67.57 42.24
N PRO A 260 -53.61 -68.48 42.82
CA PRO A 260 -53.67 -69.93 42.67
C PRO A 260 -55.13 -70.37 42.42
N ARG A 261 -55.38 -71.68 42.23
CA ARG A 261 -56.70 -72.22 42.56
C ARG A 261 -56.60 -73.58 43.27
N PRO A 262 -57.33 -73.78 44.38
CA PRO A 262 -57.34 -75.01 45.15
C PRO A 262 -58.45 -75.95 44.67
N ASN A 263 -58.33 -77.26 44.93
CA ASN A 263 -59.15 -77.89 45.97
C ASN A 263 -59.01 -79.42 46.04
N LYS A 264 -58.93 -79.85 47.31
CA LYS A 264 -59.62 -80.97 47.94
C LYS A 264 -59.14 -82.41 47.67
N ALA A 265 -58.57 -82.91 48.75
CA ALA A 265 -58.56 -84.30 49.16
C ALA A 265 -59.98 -84.92 49.20
N LYS A 266 -60.06 -86.18 48.78
CA LYS A 266 -60.81 -87.24 49.48
C LYS A 266 -59.96 -87.62 50.70
N CYS A 267 -60.48 -87.80 51.92
CA CYS A 267 -61.84 -88.11 52.34
C CYS A 267 -62.61 -86.90 52.92
#